data_AF-A0A0N4Z6Z1-F1
#
_entry.id   AF-A0A0N4Z6Z1-F1
#
_cell.length_a   1.000
_cell.length_b   1.000
_cell.length_c   1.000
_cell.angle_alpha   90.00
_cell.angle_beta   90.00
_cell.angle_gamma   90.00
#
_symmetry.space_group_name_H-M   'P 1'
#
loop_
_entity.id
_entity.type
_entity.pdbx_description
1 polymer ?
#
loop_
_entity_poly.entity_id
_entity_poly.type
_entity_poly.pdbx_seq_one_letter_code
_entity_poly.pdbx_strand_id
1 'polypeptide(L)'
;MIFWEWRRIYRQRVRSFFNKPHVSYKEVARRKLVLGFILFFVGWKMFGYAVQDKILYRWDDIIGDKRFFELSEVKEIVKKENEENANKEIVYQKKYN
;
A
#
# COMPACT_ATOMS: atom_id res chain seq x y z
N MET A 1 37.38 32.73 -28.97
CA MET A 1 37.64 33.04 -27.55
C MET A 1 36.39 32.90 -26.66
N ILE A 2 35.24 33.45 -27.06
CA ILE A 2 33.96 33.38 -26.30
C ILE A 2 33.55 31.95 -25.86
N PHE A 3 33.68 30.95 -26.73
CA PHE A 3 33.24 29.58 -26.44
C PHE A 3 34.00 28.94 -25.25
N TRP A 4 35.27 29.30 -25.09
CA TRP A 4 36.12 28.79 -24.01
C TRP A 4 35.83 29.42 -22.65
N GLU A 5 35.32 30.65 -22.63
CA GLU A 5 34.85 31.32 -21.41
C GLU A 5 33.54 30.72 -20.92
N TRP A 6 32.60 30.47 -21.84
CA TRP A 6 31.33 29.79 -21.53
C TRP A 6 31.54 28.39 -20.95
N ARG A 7 32.47 27.60 -21.50
CA ARG A 7 32.83 26.29 -20.96
C ARG A 7 33.39 26.38 -19.53
N ARG A 8 34.09 27.46 -19.17
CA ARG A 8 34.60 27.66 -17.79
C ARG A 8 33.47 28.02 -16.84
N ILE A 9 32.63 28.98 -17.20
CA ILE A 9 31.47 29.40 -16.40
C ILE A 9 30.52 28.23 -16.18
N TYR A 10 30.25 27.45 -17.22
CA TYR A 10 29.43 26.24 -17.14
C TYR A 10 30.01 25.23 -16.15
N ARG A 11 31.31 24.89 -16.25
CA ARG A 11 31.94 23.94 -15.34
C ARG A 11 32.00 24.43 -13.88
N GLN A 12 32.22 25.73 -13.67
CA GLN A 12 32.20 26.32 -12.33
C GLN A 12 30.80 26.28 -11.73
N ARG A 13 29.77 26.61 -12.52
CA ARG A 13 28.37 26.54 -12.10
C ARG A 13 27.94 25.10 -11.83
N VAL A 14 28.34 24.16 -12.67
CA VAL A 14 28.12 22.73 -12.45
C VAL A 14 28.78 22.29 -11.14
N ARG A 15 30.02 22.70 -10.87
CA ARG A 15 30.73 22.35 -9.63
C ARG A 15 30.09 22.98 -8.38
N SER A 16 29.57 24.21 -8.45
CA SER A 16 28.86 24.83 -7.33
C SER A 16 27.51 24.16 -7.05
N PHE A 17 26.84 23.64 -8.08
CA PHE A 17 25.62 22.83 -7.92
C PHE A 17 25.90 21.51 -7.20
N PHE A 18 27.06 20.90 -7.48
CA PHE A 18 27.52 19.67 -6.83
C PHE A 18 28.39 19.93 -5.59
N ASN A 19 28.23 21.07 -4.91
CA ASN A 19 28.81 21.23 -3.59
C ASN A 19 28.24 20.14 -2.69
N LYS A 20 29.09 19.17 -2.34
CA LYS A 20 28.73 18.09 -1.41
C LYS A 20 28.59 18.74 -0.03
N PRO A 21 27.38 18.90 0.52
CA PRO A 21 27.28 19.33 1.91
C PRO A 21 28.04 18.32 2.76
N HIS A 22 28.81 18.79 3.73
CA HIS A 22 29.38 17.94 4.78
C HIS A 22 28.22 17.44 5.65
N VAL A 23 27.49 16.44 5.15
CA VAL A 23 26.36 15.86 5.88
C VAL A 23 26.93 14.95 6.95
N SER A 24 26.66 15.29 8.21
CA SER A 24 27.01 14.42 9.32
C SER A 24 26.19 13.12 9.23
N TYR A 25 26.79 11.98 9.61
CA TYR A 25 26.08 10.70 9.69
C TYR A 25 24.77 10.81 10.49
N LYS A 26 24.75 11.65 11.55
CA LYS A 26 23.57 11.90 12.38
C LYS A 26 22.44 12.59 11.62
N GLU A 27 22.75 13.45 10.66
CA GLU A 27 21.76 14.15 9.84
C GLU A 27 21.18 13.24 8.75
N VAL A 28 22.03 12.42 8.11
CA VAL A 28 21.56 11.42 7.14
C VAL A 28 20.63 10.42 7.83
N ALA A 29 21.00 9.93 9.01
CA ALA A 29 20.17 9.00 9.78
C ALA A 29 18.80 9.62 10.13
N ARG A 30 18.77 10.87 10.61
CA ARG A 30 17.51 11.57 10.90
C ARG A 30 16.65 11.78 9.64
N ARG A 31 17.24 12.18 8.52
CA ARG A 31 16.50 12.32 7.24
C ARG A 31 15.92 11.00 6.77
N LYS A 32 16.68 9.90 6.85
CA LYS A 32 16.20 8.56 6.49
C LYS A 32 15.06 8.09 7.40
N LEU A 33 15.15 8.36 8.71
CA LEU A 33 14.07 8.05 9.65
C LEU A 33 12.78 8.81 9.31
N VAL A 34 12.88 10.12 9.08
CA VAL A 34 11.70 10.94 8.71
C VAL A 34 11.11 10.49 7.37
N LEU A 35 11.96 10.25 6.36
CA LEU A 35 11.52 9.73 5.06
C LEU A 35 10.84 8.37 5.20
N GLY A 36 11.43 7.46 5.98
CA GLY A 36 10.86 6.14 6.25
C GLY A 36 9.51 6.21 6.96
N PHE A 37 9.37 7.12 7.93
CA PHE A 37 8.12 7.33 8.66
C PHE A 37 7.01 7.85 7.73
N ILE A 38 7.33 8.82 6.87
CA ILE A 38 6.39 9.35 5.87
C ILE A 38 5.99 8.25 4.87
N LEU A 39 6.97 7.51 4.33
CA LEU A 39 6.72 6.41 3.40
C LEU A 39 5.83 5.34 4.03
N PHE A 40 6.08 5.01 5.30
CA PHE A 40 5.27 4.04 6.04
C PHE A 40 3.82 4.50 6.15
N PHE A 41 3.57 5.76 6.51
CA PHE A 41 2.20 6.29 6.60
C PHE A 41 1.48 6.30 5.26
N VAL A 42 2.16 6.72 4.19
CA VAL A 42 1.59 6.71 2.84
C VAL A 42 1.31 5.28 2.39
N GLY A 43 2.27 4.37 2.57
CA GLY A 43 2.12 2.96 2.25
C GLY A 43 1.00 2.30 3.04
N TRP A 44 0.88 2.60 4.34
CA TRP A 44 -0.19 2.10 5.21
C TRP A 44 -1.57 2.54 4.75
N LYS A 45 -1.72 3.82 4.37
CA LYS A 45 -2.97 4.34 3.80
C LYS A 45 -3.33 3.66 2.49
N MET A 46 -2.36 3.56 1.56
CA MET A 46 -2.56 2.89 0.28
C MET A 46 -2.92 1.40 0.45
N PHE A 47 -2.26 0.72 1.41
CA PHE A 47 -2.58 -0.66 1.76
C PHE A 47 -3.99 -0.79 2.34
N GLY A 48 -4.39 0.12 3.24
CA GLY A 48 -5.75 0.17 3.78
C GLY A 48 -6.80 0.33 2.68
N TYR A 49 -6.58 1.23 1.72
CA TYR A 49 -7.48 1.39 0.57
C TYR A 49 -7.52 0.14 -0.31
N ALA A 50 -6.37 -0.49 -0.59
CA ALA A 50 -6.33 -1.71 -1.39
C ALA A 50 -7.04 -2.89 -0.71
N VAL A 51 -6.89 -3.03 0.61
CA VAL A 51 -7.58 -4.03 1.41
C VAL A 51 -9.08 -3.73 1.47
N GLN A 52 -9.45 -2.48 1.69
CA GLN A 52 -10.85 -2.04 1.67
C GLN A 52 -11.49 -2.36 0.32
N ASP A 53 -10.83 -2.04 -0.79
CA ASP A 53 -11.31 -2.33 -2.14
C ASP A 53 -11.49 -3.83 -2.36
N LYS A 54 -10.57 -4.66 -1.87
CA LYS A 54 -10.68 -6.13 -1.97
C LYS A 54 -11.79 -6.72 -1.11
N ILE A 55 -12.02 -6.16 0.08
CA ILE A 55 -13.03 -6.67 1.02
C ILE A 55 -14.44 -6.20 0.60
N LEU A 56 -14.59 -4.94 0.18
CA LEU A 56 -15.91 -4.36 -0.06
C LEU A 56 -16.44 -4.58 -1.48
N TYR A 57 -15.60 -4.82 -2.48
CA TYR A 57 -16.07 -4.95 -3.85
C TYR A 57 -16.05 -6.40 -4.33
N ARG A 58 -17.24 -6.87 -4.73
CA ARG A 58 -17.41 -8.05 -5.59
C ARG A 58 -17.53 -7.58 -7.04
N TRP A 59 -16.92 -8.31 -7.96
CA TRP A 59 -17.17 -8.13 -9.38
C TRP A 59 -18.58 -8.65 -9.70
N ASP A 60 -19.50 -7.75 -10.06
CA ASP A 60 -20.85 -8.08 -10.46
C ASP A 60 -20.92 -8.06 -12.00
N ASP A 61 -20.97 -9.24 -12.62
CA ASP A 61 -20.88 -9.42 -14.09
C ASP A 61 -22.05 -8.79 -14.86
N ILE A 62 -23.14 -8.41 -14.17
CA ILE A 62 -24.37 -7.90 -14.80
C ILE A 62 -24.28 -6.40 -15.10
N ILE A 63 -23.57 -5.64 -14.27
CA ILE A 63 -23.51 -4.16 -14.35
C ILE A 63 -22.12 -3.68 -14.79
N GLY A 64 -21.09 -4.54 -14.68
CA GLY A 64 -19.72 -4.17 -15.04
C GLY A 64 -19.11 -3.11 -14.11
N ASP A 65 -19.75 -2.87 -12.96
CA ASP A 65 -19.36 -1.82 -12.02
C ASP A 65 -19.16 -2.38 -10.61
N LYS A 66 -18.29 -1.74 -9.84
CA LYS A 66 -17.91 -2.13 -8.49
C LYS A 66 -19.06 -1.80 -7.51
N ARG A 67 -19.89 -2.78 -7.15
CA ARG A 67 -20.99 -2.60 -6.19
C ARG A 67 -20.55 -2.92 -4.75
N PHE A 68 -20.99 -2.10 -3.79
CA PHE A 68 -20.77 -2.32 -2.36
C PHE A 68 -21.65 -3.46 -1.84
N PHE A 69 -21.14 -4.26 -0.90
CA PHE A 69 -21.95 -5.23 -0.17
C PHE A 69 -23.11 -4.54 0.58
N GLU A 70 -24.33 -5.03 0.36
CA GLU A 70 -25.45 -4.70 1.24
C GLU A 70 -25.36 -5.52 2.54
N LEU A 71 -25.65 -4.89 3.68
CA LEU A 71 -25.53 -5.51 5.02
C LEU A 71 -26.40 -6.78 5.17
N SER A 72 -27.51 -6.87 4.42
CA SER A 72 -28.39 -8.04 4.36
C SER A 72 -27.68 -9.26 3.76
N GLU A 73 -26.95 -9.08 2.65
CA GLU A 73 -26.27 -10.17 1.95
C GLU A 73 -25.10 -10.73 2.78
N VAL A 74 -24.33 -9.86 3.44
CA VAL A 74 -23.23 -10.28 4.35
C VAL A 74 -23.77 -11.17 5.47
N LYS A 75 -24.94 -10.81 6.02
CA LYS A 75 -25.58 -11.57 7.10
C LYS A 75 -26.03 -12.97 6.62
N GLU A 76 -26.49 -13.08 5.39
CA GLU A 76 -26.88 -14.37 4.80
C GLU A 76 -25.67 -15.27 4.51
N ILE A 77 -24.56 -14.72 4.02
CA ILE A 77 -23.32 -15.47 3.78
C ILE A 77 -22.80 -16.05 5.10
N VAL A 78 -22.69 -15.23 6.14
CA VAL A 78 -22.23 -15.66 7.47
C VAL A 78 -23.14 -16.74 8.05
N LYS A 79 -24.46 -16.62 7.84
CA LYS A 79 -25.42 -17.63 8.31
C LYS A 79 -25.20 -18.99 7.62
N LYS A 80 -25.04 -18.99 6.29
CA LYS A 80 -24.78 -20.22 5.52
C LYS A 80 -23.46 -20.87 5.92
N GLU A 81 -22.41 -20.08 6.12
CA GLU A 81 -21.09 -20.59 6.51
C GLU A 81 -21.11 -21.23 7.90
N ASN A 82 -21.85 -20.64 8.85
CA ASN A 82 -22.07 -21.22 10.18
C ASN A 82 -22.88 -22.53 10.12
N GLU A 83 -23.91 -22.60 9.28
CA GLU A 83 -24.71 -23.81 9.08
C GLU A 83 -23.87 -24.95 8.45
N GLU A 84 -22.99 -24.64 7.50
CA GLU A 84 -22.05 -25.61 6.93
C GLU A 84 -21.03 -26.12 7.94
N ASN A 85 -20.48 -25.24 8.79
CA ASN A 85 -19.53 -25.62 9.81
C ASN A 85 -20.19 -26.50 10.89
N ALA A 86 -21.41 -26.16 11.32
CA ALA A 86 -22.18 -27.00 12.23
C ALA A 86 -22.48 -28.38 11.62
N ASN A 87 -22.85 -28.45 10.33
CA ASN A 87 -23.07 -29.72 9.64
C ASN A 87 -21.77 -30.55 9.53
N LYS A 88 -20.62 -29.93 9.27
CA LYS A 88 -19.33 -30.63 9.28
C LYS A 88 -19.04 -31.21 10.66
N GLU A 89 -19.19 -30.44 11.73
CA GLU A 89 -18.96 -30.92 13.10
C GLU A 89 -19.85 -32.10 13.46
N ILE A 90 -21.13 -32.07 13.09
CA ILE A 90 -22.06 -33.19 13.29
C ILE A 90 -21.61 -34.44 12.51
N VAL A 91 -21.18 -34.27 11.26
CA VAL A 91 -20.66 -35.38 10.42
C VAL A 91 -19.37 -35.96 11.01
N TYR A 92 -18.47 -35.10 11.50
CA TYR A 92 -17.25 -35.53 12.18
C TYR A 92 -17.58 -36.32 13.45
N GLN A 93 -18.46 -35.83 14.32
CA GLN A 93 -18.84 -36.57 15.52
C GLN A 93 -19.49 -37.92 15.20
N LYS A 94 -20.31 -38.01 14.16
CA LYS A 94 -20.96 -39.26 13.73
C LYS A 94 -20.00 -40.27 13.07
N LYS A 95 -18.80 -39.83 12.67
CA LYS A 95 -17.78 -40.69 12.04
C LYS A 95 -16.83 -41.34 13.05
N TYR A 96 -16.71 -40.76 14.24
CA TYR A 96 -15.79 -41.19 15.31
C TYR A 96 -16.50 -41.77 16.55
N ASN A 97 -17.82 -41.95 16.46
CA ASN A 97 -18.68 -42.61 17.46
C ASN A 97 -19.37 -43.79 16.79
#